data_AF-A0A183FY35-F1
#
_entry.id   AF-A0A183FY35-F1
#
_cell.length_a   1.000
_cell.length_b   1.000
_cell.length_c   1.000
_cell.angle_alpha   90.00
_cell.angle_beta   90.00
_cell.angle_gamma   90.00
#
_symmetry.space_group_name_H-M   'P 1'
#
loop_
_entity.id
_entity.type
_entity.pdbx_description
1 polymer ?
#
loop_
_entity_poly.entity_id
_entity_poly.type
_entity_poly.pdbx_seq_one_letter_code
_entity_poly.pdbx_strand_id
1 'polypeptide(L)'
;MCSVEVPSTSGESNGVAIRARVDLHTTDQCRCIRESVTKVKGQQCQRNHNVIVVGNSEMSKIFAPGAFFSLETTDKTRTQIVINVDEFIEKELKEVVISLERSSLGESLSKTFTYTGGVSVIAERKKVEEVTLDNIQLTFKELYMSRADMWRYRSRLINTCAYLDKQVCFHDRIQSTLFV
;
A
#
# COMPACT_ATOMS: atom_id res chain seq x y z
N MET A 1 25.93 -17.57 -12.10
CA MET A 1 26.32 -17.16 -10.73
C MET A 1 25.83 -15.73 -10.58
N CYS A 2 24.85 -15.35 -9.76
CA CYS A 2 24.32 -15.92 -8.52
C CYS A 2 22.79 -15.96 -8.56
N SER A 3 22.20 -17.10 -8.17
CA SER A 3 20.80 -17.17 -7.75
C SER A 3 20.70 -16.47 -6.41
N VAL A 4 19.95 -15.39 -6.32
CA VAL A 4 19.61 -14.77 -5.04
C VAL A 4 18.47 -15.58 -4.46
N GLU A 5 18.81 -16.51 -3.57
CA GLU A 5 17.85 -17.25 -2.76
C GLU A 5 17.18 -16.27 -1.79
N VAL A 6 15.88 -16.06 -1.98
CA VAL A 6 15.04 -15.33 -1.04
C VAL A 6 14.67 -16.30 0.08
N PRO A 7 14.88 -15.96 1.37
CA PRO A 7 14.55 -16.85 2.47
C PRO A 7 13.04 -17.05 2.55
N SER A 8 12.60 -18.27 2.24
CA SER A 8 11.23 -18.74 2.43
C SER A 8 10.98 -18.94 3.92
N THR A 9 10.49 -17.90 4.60
CA THR A 9 9.88 -18.06 5.93
C THR A 9 8.47 -18.61 5.74
N SER A 10 8.37 -19.94 5.77
CA SER A 10 7.13 -20.69 5.92
C SER A 10 6.51 -20.39 7.28
N GLY A 11 5.54 -19.48 7.30
CA GLY A 11 4.63 -19.28 8.42
C GLY A 11 3.21 -19.36 7.88
N GLU A 12 2.61 -20.55 7.95
CA GLU A 12 1.18 -20.73 7.69
C GLU A 12 0.38 -19.93 8.72
N SER A 13 -0.23 -18.85 8.27
CA SER A 13 -1.41 -18.29 8.94
C SER A 13 -2.55 -18.39 7.93
N ASN A 14 -3.45 -19.35 8.17
CA ASN A 14 -4.74 -19.47 7.49
C ASN A 14 -5.42 -18.10 7.37
N GLY A 15 -6.15 -17.89 6.26
CA GLY A 15 -6.80 -16.64 5.88
C GLY A 15 -7.79 -16.11 6.92
N VAL A 16 -7.26 -15.48 7.97
CA VAL A 16 -8.06 -14.77 8.95
C VAL A 16 -8.54 -13.48 8.29
N ALA A 17 -9.83 -13.45 7.98
CA ALA A 17 -10.53 -12.26 7.54
C ALA A 17 -10.72 -11.31 8.74
N ILE A 18 -10.13 -10.12 8.66
CA ILE A 18 -10.14 -9.13 9.74
C ILE A 18 -10.96 -7.94 9.30
N ARG A 19 -11.91 -7.51 10.13
CA ARG A 19 -12.63 -6.27 9.87
C ARG A 19 -11.74 -5.07 10.18
N ALA A 20 -11.65 -4.16 9.22
CA ALA A 20 -10.87 -2.94 9.36
C ALA A 20 -11.62 -1.75 8.75
N ARG A 21 -11.26 -0.54 9.20
CA ARG A 21 -11.74 0.72 8.64
C ARG A 21 -10.64 1.36 7.82
N VAL A 22 -10.92 1.67 6.56
CA VAL A 22 -9.99 2.36 5.67
C VAL A 22 -10.21 3.87 5.76
N ASP A 23 -9.16 4.60 6.14
CA ASP A 23 -9.09 6.06 6.11
C ASP A 23 -8.12 6.50 5.00
N LEU A 24 -8.35 7.68 4.40
CA LEU A 24 -7.38 8.29 3.48
C LEU A 24 -6.56 9.37 4.19
N HIS A 25 -5.24 9.35 4.01
CA HIS A 25 -4.34 10.45 4.41
C HIS A 25 -3.66 11.10 3.20
N THR A 26 -3.13 12.30 3.39
CA THR A 26 -2.16 12.91 2.48
C THR A 26 -0.81 12.93 3.17
N THR A 27 0.29 12.81 2.41
CA THR A 27 1.64 12.64 2.96
C THR A 27 2.10 13.82 3.82
N ASP A 28 1.64 15.03 3.52
CA ASP A 28 1.82 16.23 4.37
C ASP A 28 1.20 16.08 5.78
N GLN A 29 0.23 15.16 5.92
CA GLN A 29 -0.50 14.84 7.14
C GLN A 29 -0.22 13.41 7.64
N CYS A 30 0.83 12.75 7.14
CA CYS A 30 1.17 11.37 7.47
C CYS A 30 1.20 11.14 9.00
N ARG A 31 0.36 10.22 9.50
CA ARG A 31 0.08 10.04 10.94
C ARG A 31 1.25 9.52 11.76
N CYS A 32 2.30 8.97 11.12
CA CYS A 32 3.49 8.41 11.76
C CYS A 32 4.18 9.35 12.76
N ILE A 33 4.03 10.67 12.57
CA ILE A 33 4.70 11.71 13.38
C ILE A 33 3.97 12.00 14.69
N ARG A 34 2.64 11.89 14.71
CA ARG A 34 1.88 12.36 15.87
C ARG A 34 1.95 11.36 17.04
N GLU A 35 2.38 10.12 16.80
CA GLU A 35 1.88 8.98 17.60
C GLU A 35 2.92 7.89 17.94
N SER A 36 4.16 7.97 17.46
CA SER A 36 5.22 7.08 17.97
C SER A 36 5.76 7.61 19.31
N VAL A 37 5.70 6.78 20.36
CA VAL A 37 6.15 7.09 21.74
C VAL A 37 7.61 7.56 21.83
N THR A 38 8.42 7.30 20.80
CA THR A 38 9.88 7.51 20.79
C THR A 38 10.40 8.52 19.75
N LYS A 39 9.55 9.20 18.98
CA LYS A 39 10.01 10.28 18.07
C LYS A 39 9.54 11.65 18.55
N VAL A 40 10.47 12.61 18.55
CA VAL A 40 10.26 13.99 18.98
C VAL A 40 9.04 14.57 18.26
N LYS A 41 8.01 14.96 19.02
CA LYS A 41 6.78 15.59 18.49
C LYS A 41 7.16 16.73 17.54
N GLY A 42 6.78 16.61 16.27
CA GLY A 42 6.86 17.70 15.29
C GLY A 42 7.85 17.54 14.12
N GLN A 43 8.64 16.47 14.03
CA GLN A 43 9.44 16.21 12.81
C GLN A 43 8.60 15.58 11.70
N GLN A 44 8.58 16.18 10.51
CA GLN A 44 7.97 15.57 9.32
C GLN A 44 8.54 14.17 9.06
N CYS A 45 7.67 13.21 8.74
CA CYS A 45 8.06 11.88 8.36
C CYS A 45 8.92 12.00 7.10
N GLN A 46 10.21 11.68 7.19
CA GLN A 46 11.11 11.71 6.03
C GLN A 46 10.88 10.52 5.07
N ARG A 47 9.98 9.60 5.43
CA ARG A 47 9.61 8.44 4.63
C ARG A 47 8.17 8.61 4.15
N ASN A 48 7.93 8.45 2.86
CA ASN A 48 6.59 8.44 2.30
C ASN A 48 5.98 7.06 2.57
N HIS A 49 5.04 6.98 3.50
CA HIS A 49 4.27 5.76 3.74
C HIS A 49 2.95 5.85 3.00
N ASN A 50 2.76 4.96 2.03
CA ASN A 50 1.53 4.83 1.29
C ASN A 50 0.47 4.13 2.14
N VAL A 51 0.87 3.15 2.97
CA VAL A 51 -0.05 2.32 3.75
C VAL A 51 0.42 2.18 5.19
N ILE A 52 -0.38 2.68 6.13
CA ILE A 52 -0.12 2.58 7.57
C ILE A 52 -1.26 1.82 8.22
N VAL A 53 -0.94 0.79 8.99
CA VAL A 53 -1.95 0.06 9.75
C VAL A 53 -1.82 0.44 11.22
N VAL A 54 -2.95 0.76 11.85
CA VAL A 54 -3.03 1.10 13.27
C VAL A 54 -3.92 0.08 13.97
N GLY A 55 -3.40 -0.60 14.98
CA GLY A 55 -4.14 -1.64 15.69
C GLY A 55 -3.47 -2.04 17.01
N ASN A 56 -4.06 -2.99 17.71
CA ASN A 56 -3.53 -3.49 18.98
C ASN A 56 -2.27 -4.37 18.80
N SER A 57 -1.65 -4.77 19.91
CA SER A 57 -0.44 -5.60 19.92
C SER A 57 -0.62 -6.95 19.21
N GLU A 58 -1.83 -7.53 19.27
CA GLU A 58 -2.14 -8.82 18.62
C GLU A 58 -2.10 -8.70 17.09
N MET A 59 -2.60 -7.57 16.57
CA MET A 59 -2.62 -7.27 15.15
C MET A 59 -1.23 -6.96 14.58
N SER A 60 -0.24 -6.63 15.40
CA SER A 60 1.14 -6.35 14.95
C SER A 60 1.79 -7.54 14.23
N LYS A 61 1.50 -8.77 14.68
CA LYS A 61 1.99 -10.00 14.05
C LYS A 61 1.31 -10.25 12.71
N ILE A 62 0.04 -9.85 12.61
CA ILE A 62 -0.78 -10.07 11.42
C ILE A 62 -0.48 -8.98 10.39
N PHE A 63 -0.33 -7.72 10.74
CA PHE A 63 -0.03 -6.64 9.79
C PHE A 63 1.45 -6.26 9.83
N ALA A 64 2.31 -7.26 9.64
CA ALA A 64 3.75 -7.04 9.56
C ALA A 64 4.10 -6.20 8.31
N PRO A 65 5.07 -5.26 8.39
CA PRO A 65 5.55 -4.53 7.22
C PRO A 65 6.02 -5.47 6.09
N GLY A 66 5.65 -5.15 4.85
CA GLY A 66 5.89 -5.98 3.67
C GLY A 66 4.85 -7.08 3.43
N ALA A 67 3.86 -7.24 4.32
CA ALA A 67 2.78 -8.19 4.11
C ALA A 67 1.71 -7.64 3.16
N PHE A 68 1.16 -8.52 2.32
CA PHE A 68 0.09 -8.20 1.38
C PHE A 68 -1.28 -8.58 1.93
N PHE A 69 -2.26 -7.70 1.71
CA PHE A 69 -3.65 -7.91 2.11
C PHE A 69 -4.60 -7.57 0.97
N SER A 70 -5.57 -8.45 0.73
CA SER A 70 -6.75 -8.12 -0.06
C SER A 70 -7.77 -7.43 0.82
N LEU A 71 -8.27 -6.28 0.38
CA LEU A 71 -9.33 -5.52 1.03
C LEU A 71 -10.59 -5.63 0.19
N GLU A 72 -11.66 -6.13 0.80
CA GLU A 72 -12.97 -6.22 0.17
C GLU A 72 -13.95 -5.31 0.89
N THR A 73 -14.56 -4.38 0.14
CA THR A 73 -15.60 -3.52 0.68
C THR A 73 -16.87 -4.32 0.96
N THR A 74 -17.50 -4.09 2.11
CA THR A 74 -18.76 -4.78 2.49
C THR A 74 -19.99 -4.31 1.70
N ASP A 75 -19.88 -3.21 0.96
CA ASP A 75 -20.95 -2.58 0.21
C ASP A 75 -21.19 -3.21 -1.18
N LYS A 76 -22.32 -2.82 -1.81
CA LYS A 76 -22.85 -3.41 -3.05
C LYS A 76 -21.89 -3.37 -4.25
N THR A 77 -20.86 -2.55 -4.24
CA THR A 77 -19.90 -2.39 -5.36
C THR A 77 -18.71 -3.35 -5.31
N ARG A 78 -18.62 -4.25 -4.30
CA ARG A 78 -17.59 -5.30 -4.13
C ARG A 78 -16.23 -4.92 -4.75
N THR A 79 -15.73 -3.76 -4.36
CA THR A 79 -14.40 -3.33 -4.81
C THR A 79 -13.38 -4.12 -4.02
N GLN A 80 -12.46 -4.77 -4.74
CA GLN A 80 -11.36 -5.51 -4.16
C GLN A 80 -10.06 -4.81 -4.54
N ILE A 81 -9.22 -4.52 -3.55
CA ILE A 81 -7.88 -3.94 -3.77
C ILE A 81 -6.83 -4.71 -2.98
N VAL A 82 -5.60 -4.77 -3.49
CA VAL A 82 -4.48 -5.35 -2.77
C VAL A 82 -3.59 -4.24 -2.24
N ILE A 83 -3.27 -4.28 -0.95
CA ILE A 83 -2.36 -3.35 -0.29
C ILE A 83 -1.08 -4.07 0.17
N ASN A 84 0.01 -3.33 0.26
CA ASN A 84 1.24 -3.74 0.93
C ASN A 84 1.40 -2.84 2.17
N VAL A 85 1.63 -3.43 3.33
CA VAL A 85 1.79 -2.68 4.59
C VAL A 85 3.17 -2.05 4.67
N ASP A 86 3.27 -0.72 4.73
CA ASP A 86 4.57 -0.05 4.89
C ASP A 86 4.98 0.05 6.37
N GLU A 87 4.03 0.40 7.24
CA GLU A 87 4.27 0.59 8.68
C GLU A 87 3.07 0.12 9.52
N PHE A 88 3.36 -0.44 10.69
CA PHE A 88 2.36 -0.77 11.71
C PHE A 88 2.58 0.11 12.94
N ILE A 89 1.51 0.72 13.43
CA ILE A 89 1.50 1.55 14.63
C ILE A 89 0.62 0.89 15.68
N GLU A 90 1.22 0.55 16.82
CA GLU A 90 0.51 -0.09 17.91
C GLU A 90 -0.28 0.93 18.75
N LYS A 91 -1.58 0.67 18.91
CA LYS A 91 -2.51 1.43 19.74
C LYS A 91 -3.63 0.56 20.28
N GLU A 92 -4.11 0.88 21.47
CA GLU A 92 -5.32 0.28 22.05
C GLU A 92 -6.58 0.85 21.37
N LEU A 93 -6.83 0.44 20.13
CA LEU A 93 -8.07 0.72 19.40
C LEU A 93 -8.96 -0.52 19.40
N LYS A 94 -10.28 -0.30 19.45
CA LYS A 94 -11.28 -1.36 19.31
C LYS A 94 -11.37 -1.91 17.88
N GLU A 95 -10.97 -1.12 16.89
CA GLU A 95 -11.02 -1.46 15.47
C GLU A 95 -9.68 -1.14 14.81
N VAL A 96 -9.25 -1.99 13.86
CA VAL A 96 -8.05 -1.77 13.05
C VAL A 96 -8.33 -0.67 12.03
N VAL A 97 -7.44 0.31 11.95
CA VAL A 97 -7.54 1.41 10.98
C VAL A 97 -6.42 1.27 9.97
N ILE A 98 -6.77 1.19 8.68
CA ILE A 98 -5.83 1.17 7.56
C ILE A 98 -5.84 2.56 6.93
N SER A 99 -4.75 3.29 7.07
CA SER A 99 -4.57 4.62 6.49
C SER A 99 -3.85 4.50 5.14
N LEU A 100 -4.53 4.86 4.05
CA LEU A 100 -4.00 4.84 2.69
C LEU A 100 -3.70 6.26 2.19
N GLU A 101 -2.55 6.44 1.56
CA GLU A 101 -2.18 7.71 0.94
C GLU A 101 -3.04 7.93 -0.29
N ARG A 102 -3.78 9.04 -0.31
CA ARG A 102 -4.71 9.38 -1.40
C ARG A 102 -4.01 9.43 -2.77
N SER A 103 -2.83 10.01 -2.85
CA SER A 103 -2.01 10.09 -4.09
C SER A 103 -1.50 8.74 -4.56
N SER A 104 -1.40 7.75 -3.68
CA SER A 104 -0.98 6.40 -4.05
C SER A 104 -2.09 5.62 -4.77
N LEU A 105 -3.35 6.02 -4.57
CA LEU A 105 -4.51 5.45 -5.22
C LEU A 105 -4.76 6.15 -6.57
N GLY A 106 -5.18 5.38 -7.57
CA GLY A 106 -5.71 5.97 -8.80
C GLY A 106 -6.96 6.79 -8.55
N GLU A 107 -7.33 7.64 -9.50
CA GLU A 107 -8.51 8.50 -9.41
C GLU A 107 -9.79 7.68 -9.18
N SER A 108 -9.90 6.55 -9.88
CA SER A 108 -11.02 5.61 -9.82
C SER A 108 -11.22 5.02 -8.40
N LEU A 109 -10.13 4.61 -7.73
CA LEU A 109 -10.20 4.06 -6.37
C LEU A 109 -10.35 5.15 -5.31
N SER A 110 -9.73 6.31 -5.52
CA SER A 110 -9.83 7.44 -4.60
C SER A 110 -11.29 7.82 -4.33
N LYS A 111 -12.14 7.82 -5.37
CA LYS A 111 -13.58 8.10 -5.25
C LYS A 111 -14.29 7.09 -4.35
N THR A 112 -13.96 5.80 -4.45
CA THR A 112 -14.57 4.75 -3.61
C THR A 112 -14.29 4.93 -2.13
N PHE A 113 -13.10 5.41 -1.76
CA PHE A 113 -12.69 5.62 -0.36
C PHE A 113 -12.92 7.05 0.15
N THR A 114 -13.64 7.90 -0.58
CA THR A 114 -13.90 9.31 -0.19
C THR A 114 -15.10 9.52 0.74
N TYR A 115 -15.87 8.48 1.09
CA TYR A 115 -16.97 8.65 2.05
C TYR A 115 -16.42 9.15 3.38
N THR A 116 -16.81 10.38 3.74
CA THR A 116 -16.50 11.02 5.03
C THR A 116 -16.96 10.10 6.16
N GLY A 117 -16.02 9.43 6.81
CA GLY A 117 -16.29 8.41 7.84
C GLY A 117 -15.36 7.18 7.77
N GLY A 118 -14.67 6.99 6.63
CA GLY A 118 -13.88 5.79 6.37
C GLY A 118 -14.76 4.62 5.95
N VAL A 119 -14.19 3.70 5.17
CA VAL A 119 -14.93 2.56 4.58
C VAL A 119 -14.64 1.29 5.38
N SER A 120 -15.69 0.58 5.79
CA SER A 120 -15.54 -0.73 6.44
C SER A 120 -15.17 -1.77 5.39
N VAL A 121 -14.05 -2.45 5.59
CA VAL A 121 -13.54 -3.49 4.71
C VAL A 121 -13.24 -4.77 5.49
N ILE A 122 -13.20 -5.87 4.76
CA ILE A 122 -12.67 -7.14 5.23
C ILE A 122 -11.26 -7.27 4.63
N ALA A 123 -10.26 -7.38 5.50
CA ALA A 123 -8.86 -7.55 5.15
C ALA A 123 -8.47 -9.03 5.28
N GLU A 124 -8.00 -9.63 4.19
CA GLU A 124 -7.49 -11.00 4.17
C GLU A 124 -6.03 -11.01 3.75
N ARG A 125 -5.18 -11.67 4.54
CA ARG A 125 -3.75 -11.81 4.22
C ARG A 125 -3.59 -12.67 2.96
N LYS A 126 -2.76 -12.22 2.02
CA LYS A 126 -2.45 -12.94 0.79
C LYS A 126 -0.96 -13.25 0.68
N LYS A 127 -0.65 -14.35 0.00
CA LYS A 127 0.72 -14.67 -0.40
C LYS A 127 1.10 -13.83 -1.62
N VAL A 128 2.40 -13.55 -1.78
CA VAL A 128 2.91 -12.78 -2.93
C VAL A 128 2.50 -13.45 -4.25
N GLU A 129 2.63 -14.77 -4.34
CA GLU A 129 2.28 -15.58 -5.52
C GLU A 129 0.80 -15.48 -5.93
N GLU A 130 -0.10 -15.15 -5.01
CA GLU A 130 -1.54 -15.01 -5.28
C GLU A 130 -1.91 -13.62 -5.80
N VAL A 131 -1.04 -12.62 -5.60
CA VAL A 131 -1.31 -11.21 -5.92
C VAL A 131 -0.33 -10.63 -6.93
N THR A 132 0.57 -11.44 -7.49
CA THR A 132 1.50 -11.04 -8.54
C THR A 132 0.78 -10.83 -9.86
N LEU A 133 1.18 -9.77 -10.57
CA LEU A 133 0.74 -9.50 -11.93
C LEU A 133 1.79 -10.02 -12.91
N ASP A 134 1.37 -10.79 -13.91
CA ASP A 134 2.27 -11.30 -14.95
C ASP A 134 2.73 -10.18 -15.89
N ASN A 135 1.80 -9.30 -16.26
CA ASN A 135 2.02 -8.21 -17.20
C ASN A 135 1.37 -6.94 -16.69
N ILE A 136 2.05 -5.81 -16.93
CA ILE A 136 1.51 -4.47 -16.69
C ILE A 136 1.81 -3.59 -17.90
N GLN A 137 0.90 -2.69 -18.23
CA GLN A 137 1.11 -1.71 -19.28
C GLN A 137 1.30 -0.31 -18.68
N LEU A 138 2.33 0.39 -19.17
CA LEU A 138 2.64 1.75 -18.76
C LEU A 138 2.61 2.65 -19.98
N THR A 139 1.89 3.77 -19.86
CA THR A 139 1.92 4.85 -20.85
C THR A 139 2.74 6.00 -20.29
N PHE A 140 3.77 6.43 -21.03
CA PHE A 140 4.65 7.53 -20.67
C PHE A 140 4.26 8.79 -21.42
N LYS A 141 4.36 9.95 -20.77
CA LYS A 141 4.11 11.24 -21.43
C LYS A 141 5.32 11.72 -22.23
N GLU A 142 6.50 11.26 -21.88
CA GLU A 142 7.76 11.67 -22.48
C GLU A 142 7.95 10.98 -23.83
N LEU A 143 8.44 11.74 -24.82
CA LEU A 143 8.65 11.24 -26.18
C LEU A 143 9.76 10.19 -26.25
N TYR A 144 10.69 10.19 -25.30
CA TYR A 144 11.83 9.28 -25.28
C TYR A 144 12.14 8.82 -23.86
N MET A 145 12.37 7.52 -23.71
CA MET A 145 12.89 6.92 -22.49
C MET A 145 14.17 6.16 -22.79
N SER A 146 15.22 6.39 -22.02
CA SER A 146 16.43 5.59 -22.13
C SER A 146 16.23 4.22 -21.50
N ARG A 147 17.07 3.25 -21.88
CA ARG A 147 17.11 1.93 -21.25
C ARG A 147 17.40 2.02 -19.74
N ALA A 148 18.20 3.01 -19.32
CA ALA A 148 18.50 3.25 -17.91
C ALA A 148 17.25 3.72 -17.15
N ASP A 149 16.42 4.56 -17.77
CA ASP A 149 15.17 5.01 -17.16
C ASP A 149 14.19 3.84 -17.02
N MET A 150 14.01 3.04 -18.08
CA MET A 150 13.16 1.85 -18.02
C MET A 150 13.60 0.88 -16.91
N TRP A 151 14.92 0.69 -16.73
CA TRP A 151 15.44 -0.13 -15.65
C TRP A 151 15.10 0.44 -14.27
N ARG A 152 15.25 1.75 -14.07
CA ARG A 152 14.89 2.43 -12.81
C ARG A 152 13.39 2.32 -12.52
N TYR A 153 12.55 2.46 -13.54
CA TYR A 153 11.10 2.25 -13.42
C TYR A 153 10.77 0.83 -12.99
N ARG A 154 11.32 -0.17 -13.68
CA ARG A 154 11.17 -1.57 -13.29
C ARG A 154 11.58 -1.79 -11.84
N SER A 155 12.77 -1.34 -11.46
CA SER A 155 13.29 -1.50 -10.10
C SER A 155 12.41 -0.86 -9.04
N ARG A 156 11.70 0.23 -9.36
CA ARG A 156 10.78 0.90 -8.42
C ARG A 156 9.41 0.23 -8.33
N LEU A 157 8.97 -0.48 -9.37
CA LEU A 157 7.68 -1.16 -9.39
C LEU A 157 7.72 -2.54 -8.71
N ILE A 158 8.89 -3.18 -8.67
CA ILE A 158 9.08 -4.47 -7.99
C ILE A 158 8.67 -4.36 -6.51
N ASN A 159 7.89 -5.33 -6.03
CA ASN A 159 7.37 -5.41 -4.66
C ASN A 159 6.47 -4.24 -4.23
N THR A 160 5.90 -3.50 -5.18
CA THR A 160 4.92 -2.43 -4.90
C THR A 160 3.56 -2.77 -5.47
N CYS A 161 2.50 -2.21 -4.87
CA CYS A 161 1.16 -2.34 -5.43
C CYS A 161 0.96 -1.37 -6.60
N ALA A 162 0.38 -1.90 -7.67
CA ALA A 162 0.03 -1.18 -8.88
C ALA A 162 -1.50 -1.03 -8.93
N TYR A 163 -1.98 0.19 -9.14
CA TYR A 163 -3.41 0.49 -9.23
C TYR A 163 -3.69 1.17 -10.56
N LEU A 164 -4.84 0.86 -11.17
CA LEU A 164 -5.30 1.54 -12.37
C LEU A 164 -5.30 3.06 -12.18
N ASP A 165 -4.90 3.79 -13.22
CA ASP A 165 -4.81 5.26 -13.25
C ASP A 165 -3.82 5.87 -12.25
N LYS A 166 -3.03 5.06 -11.54
CA LYS A 166 -1.98 5.57 -10.65
C LYS A 166 -0.91 6.27 -11.48
N GLN A 167 -0.67 7.53 -11.16
CA GLN A 167 0.47 8.26 -11.71
C GLN A 167 1.75 7.84 -10.96
N VAL A 168 2.73 7.36 -11.71
CA VAL A 168 4.04 7.01 -11.20
C VAL A 168 5.04 8.03 -11.71
N CYS A 169 5.57 8.83 -10.78
CA CYS A 169 6.53 9.90 -11.06
C CYS A 169 7.95 9.48 -10.65
N PHE A 170 8.92 9.66 -11.55
CA PHE A 170 10.35 9.50 -11.25
C PHE A 170 11.08 10.83 -11.36
N HIS A 171 11.70 11.26 -10.24
CA HIS A 171 12.59 12.43 -10.14
C HIS A 171 12.02 13.71 -10.80
N ASP A 172 10.70 13.89 -10.67
CA ASP A 172 9.89 15.02 -11.13
C ASP A 172 9.92 15.33 -12.65
N ARG A 173 10.46 14.43 -13.47
CA ARG A 173 10.55 14.66 -14.93
C ARG A 173 9.87 13.62 -15.80
N ILE A 174 9.72 12.39 -15.30
CA ILE A 174 9.11 11.32 -16.07
C ILE A 174 7.80 10.92 -15.39
N GLN A 175 6.70 11.01 -16.14
CA GLN A 175 5.34 10.71 -15.69
C GLN A 175 4.79 9.54 -16.49
N SER A 176 4.29 8.54 -15.77
CA SER A 176 3.61 7.39 -16.38
C SER A 176 2.28 7.11 -15.70
N THR A 177 1.35 6.56 -16.47
CA THR A 177 0.05 6.08 -15.98
C THR A 177 -0.04 4.58 -16.22
N LEU A 178 -0.45 3.85 -15.18
CA LEU A 178 -0.65 2.40 -15.23
C LEU A 178 -2.02 2.03 -15.83
N PHE A 179 -2.00 1.04 -16.71
CA PHE A 179 -3.17 0.32 -17.22
C PHE A 179 -2.94 -1.19 -17.06
N VAL A 180 -4.01 -1.95 -16.79
CA VAL A 180 -4.02 -3.42 -16.71
C VAL A 180 -4.67 -3.98 -17.96
#